data_AF-A0A2N2LMB1-F1
#
_entry.id   AF-A0A2N2LMB1-F1
#
_cell.length_a   1.000
_cell.length_b   1.000
_cell.length_c   1.000
_cell.angle_alpha   90.00
_cell.angle_beta   90.00
_cell.angle_gamma   90.00
#
_symmetry.space_group_name_H-M   'P 1'
#
loop_
_entity.id
_entity.type
_entity.pdbx_description
1 polymer ?
#
loop_
_entity_poly.entity_id
_entity_poly.type
_entity_poly.pdbx_seq_one_letter_code
_entity_poly.pdbx_strand_id
1 'polypeptide(L)'
;MLAGAWLMLVAVAPAAAQEAPAITVTSSFLPSAATVGERVTLEVRVAHPADVLVSMPRPTFPSTDFVSEQLPREEAQTDGSLVTVFEWTFQPFTLRTLDSGPVPVRWLRADGSRGVVEGAPVALPITLTRALDDETLRPLKALASVPGAPPAWQRPALIAAAILAVAGAITG
;
A
#
# COMPACT_ATOMS: atom_id res chain seq x y z
N MET A 1 29.91 -48.88 -40.59
CA MET A 1 28.73 -48.58 -39.75
C MET A 1 28.47 -47.09 -39.82
N LEU A 2 27.57 -46.67 -40.70
CA LEU A 2 27.22 -45.26 -40.93
C LEU A 2 26.10 -44.90 -39.97
N ALA A 3 26.43 -44.13 -38.93
CA ALA A 3 25.45 -43.56 -38.01
C ALA A 3 24.68 -42.44 -38.73
N GLY A 4 23.44 -42.73 -39.12
CA GLY A 4 22.53 -41.75 -39.69
C GLY A 4 22.03 -40.79 -38.62
N ALA A 5 22.53 -39.55 -38.66
CA ALA A 5 22.03 -38.45 -37.85
C ALA A 5 20.68 -37.99 -38.41
N TRP A 6 19.60 -38.29 -37.67
CA TRP A 6 18.26 -37.79 -37.96
C TRP A 6 18.19 -36.32 -37.53
N LEU A 7 18.21 -35.41 -38.51
CA LEU A 7 17.93 -34.00 -38.30
C LEU A 7 16.41 -33.85 -38.07
N MET A 8 15.98 -33.78 -36.80
CA MET A 8 14.61 -33.40 -36.44
C MET A 8 14.43 -31.91 -36.73
N LEU A 9 13.81 -31.60 -37.86
CA LEU A 9 13.39 -30.24 -38.21
C LEU A 9 12.18 -29.87 -37.33
N VAL A 10 12.43 -29.21 -36.20
CA VAL A 10 11.36 -28.65 -35.37
C VAL A 10 10.84 -27.40 -36.07
N ALA A 11 9.70 -27.53 -36.75
CA ALA A 11 8.97 -26.39 -37.28
C ALA A 11 8.43 -25.55 -36.12
N VAL A 12 9.13 -24.47 -35.78
CA VAL A 12 8.63 -23.45 -34.86
C VAL A 12 7.56 -22.67 -35.62
N ALA A 13 6.30 -23.05 -35.45
CA ALA A 13 5.19 -22.27 -35.97
C ALA A 13 5.20 -20.88 -35.31
N PRO A 14 5.07 -19.78 -36.06
CA PRO A 14 4.96 -18.45 -35.49
C PRO A 14 3.70 -18.42 -34.62
N ALA A 15 3.87 -18.09 -33.34
CA ALA A 15 2.73 -17.84 -32.45
C ALA A 15 1.90 -16.71 -33.05
N ALA A 16 0.73 -17.05 -33.59
CA ALA A 16 -0.22 -16.05 -34.05
C ALA A 16 -0.52 -15.13 -32.86
N ALA A 17 -0.27 -13.83 -33.02
CA ALA A 17 -0.60 -12.83 -32.03
C ALA A 17 -2.12 -12.86 -31.84
N GLN A 18 -2.56 -13.51 -30.77
CA GLN A 18 -3.98 -13.71 -30.50
C GLN A 18 -4.57 -12.37 -30.07
N GLU A 19 -5.60 -11.91 -30.77
CA GLU A 19 -6.19 -10.60 -30.54
C GLU A 19 -6.74 -10.50 -29.11
N ALA A 20 -6.26 -9.48 -28.40
CA ALA A 20 -6.63 -9.26 -27.00
C ALA A 20 -8.14 -9.00 -26.91
N PRO A 21 -8.82 -9.54 -25.90
CA PRO A 21 -10.24 -9.25 -25.70
C PRO A 21 -10.41 -7.75 -25.41
N ALA A 22 -11.58 -7.22 -25.75
CA ALA A 22 -11.95 -5.86 -25.39
C ALA A 22 -12.12 -5.75 -23.86
N ILE A 23 -11.01 -5.52 -23.16
CA ILE A 23 -10.97 -5.28 -21.71
C ILE A 23 -10.66 -3.81 -21.49
N THR A 24 -11.46 -3.15 -20.65
CA THR A 24 -11.20 -1.77 -20.22
C THR A 24 -10.92 -1.77 -18.72
N VAL A 25 -9.77 -1.20 -18.33
CA VAL A 25 -9.36 -1.10 -16.92
C VAL A 25 -9.42 0.37 -16.50
N THR A 26 -10.16 0.64 -15.43
CA THR A 26 -10.25 1.96 -14.81
C THR A 26 -9.86 1.87 -13.35
N SER A 27 -9.03 2.81 -12.90
CA SER A 27 -8.46 2.85 -11.56
C SER A 27 -8.75 4.20 -10.91
N SER A 28 -9.07 4.20 -9.62
CA SER A 28 -9.32 5.42 -8.86
C SER A 28 -9.01 5.23 -7.38
N PHE A 29 -8.49 6.27 -6.74
CA PHE A 29 -8.40 6.32 -5.29
C PHE A 29 -9.64 6.97 -4.68
N LEU A 30 -10.10 6.40 -3.56
CA LEU A 30 -11.21 6.87 -2.75
C LEU A 30 -10.73 7.05 -1.31
N PRO A 31 -10.68 8.28 -0.77
CA PRO A 31 -10.90 9.56 -1.46
C PRO A 31 -9.82 9.89 -2.51
N SER A 32 -10.08 10.88 -3.38
CA SER A 32 -9.15 11.32 -4.44
C SER A 32 -8.00 12.22 -3.95
N ALA A 33 -8.01 12.58 -2.67
CA ALA A 33 -6.92 13.22 -1.94
C ALA A 33 -7.00 12.76 -0.48
N ALA A 34 -5.85 12.61 0.19
CA ALA A 34 -5.81 12.11 1.56
C ALA A 34 -4.77 12.81 2.41
N THR A 35 -4.89 12.64 3.72
CA THR A 35 -3.87 13.07 4.68
C THR A 35 -2.98 11.91 5.15
N VAL A 36 -1.80 12.21 5.67
CA VAL A 36 -0.89 11.19 6.23
C VAL A 36 -1.61 10.38 7.32
N GLY A 37 -1.60 9.07 7.19
CA GLY A 37 -2.24 8.15 8.14
C GLY A 37 -3.74 7.98 7.92
N GLU A 38 -4.33 8.56 6.88
CA GLU A 38 -5.74 8.31 6.53
C GLU A 38 -5.88 7.00 5.76
N ARG A 39 -7.05 6.34 5.85
CA ARG A 39 -7.32 5.13 5.06
C ARG A 39 -7.77 5.52 3.66
N VAL A 40 -7.13 4.95 2.66
CA VAL A 40 -7.43 5.17 1.24
C VAL A 40 -7.70 3.84 0.56
N THR A 41 -8.72 3.79 -0.29
CA THR A 41 -9.05 2.61 -1.08
C THR A 41 -8.63 2.84 -2.52
N LEU A 42 -7.83 1.93 -3.09
CA LEU A 42 -7.67 1.82 -4.52
C LEU A 42 -8.79 0.93 -5.06
N GLU A 43 -9.69 1.52 -5.83
CA GLU A 43 -10.71 0.80 -6.59
C GLU A 43 -10.23 0.62 -8.02
N VAL A 44 -10.28 -0.62 -8.51
CA VAL A 44 -9.99 -0.93 -9.91
C VAL A 44 -11.18 -1.68 -10.49
N ARG A 45 -11.82 -1.07 -11.49
CA ARG A 45 -12.97 -1.63 -12.21
C ARG A 45 -12.49 -2.13 -13.58
N VAL A 46 -12.72 -3.42 -13.83
CA VAL A 46 -12.33 -4.10 -15.06
C VAL A 46 -13.60 -4.50 -15.80
N ALA A 47 -13.89 -3.84 -16.92
CA ALA A 47 -14.97 -4.23 -17.82
C ALA A 47 -14.45 -5.28 -18.81
N HIS A 48 -15.10 -6.43 -18.88
CA HIS A 48 -14.71 -7.55 -19.75
C HIS A 48 -15.91 -8.40 -20.21
N PRO A 49 -15.75 -9.18 -21.30
CA PRO A 49 -16.76 -10.17 -21.70
C PRO A 49 -17.01 -11.24 -20.62
N ALA A 50 -18.23 -11.78 -20.57
CA ALA A 50 -18.62 -12.76 -19.56
C ALA A 50 -17.88 -14.12 -19.64
N ASP A 51 -17.25 -14.43 -20.77
CA ASP A 51 -16.44 -15.65 -20.99
C ASP A 51 -14.95 -15.46 -20.64
N VAL A 52 -14.58 -14.29 -20.12
CA VAL A 52 -13.21 -13.95 -19.70
C VAL A 52 -13.14 -13.93 -18.18
N LEU A 53 -12.22 -14.71 -17.62
CA LEU A 53 -11.83 -14.62 -16.21
C LEU A 53 -10.72 -13.59 -16.04
N VAL A 54 -10.88 -12.70 -15.07
CA VAL A 54 -9.88 -11.68 -14.76
C VAL A 54 -9.30 -11.89 -13.36
N SER A 55 -8.02 -11.60 -13.21
CA SER A 55 -7.32 -11.66 -11.92
C SER A 55 -6.27 -10.56 -11.85
N MET A 56 -6.02 -10.06 -10.65
CA MET A 56 -5.05 -9.00 -10.44
C MET A 56 -4.19 -9.34 -9.23
N PRO A 57 -2.85 -9.26 -9.32
CA PRO A 57 -2.02 -9.34 -8.14
C PRO A 57 -2.31 -8.16 -7.21
N ARG A 58 -2.19 -8.39 -5.90
CA ARG A 58 -2.26 -7.31 -4.91
C ARG A 58 -1.21 -6.23 -5.25
N PRO A 59 -1.61 -4.95 -5.36
CA PRO A 59 -0.67 -3.88 -5.61
C PRO A 59 0.18 -3.60 -4.36
N THR A 60 1.44 -3.22 -4.56
CA THR A 60 2.39 -2.93 -3.48
C THR A 60 2.88 -1.50 -3.58
N PHE A 61 2.72 -0.74 -2.51
CA PHE A 61 3.20 0.63 -2.42
C PHE A 61 4.32 0.77 -1.38
N PRO A 62 5.38 1.53 -1.68
CA PRO A 62 6.39 1.86 -0.69
C PRO A 62 5.79 2.78 0.38
N SER A 63 6.19 2.59 1.65
CA SER A 63 5.81 3.48 2.76
C SER A 63 4.30 3.58 3.03
N THR A 64 3.58 2.50 2.76
CA THR A 64 2.17 2.34 3.13
C THR A 64 1.98 1.08 3.96
N ASP A 65 1.10 1.13 4.95
CA ASP A 65 0.62 -0.09 5.59
C ASP A 65 -0.59 -0.62 4.84
N PHE A 66 -0.56 -1.92 4.56
CA PHE A 66 -1.70 -2.63 4.01
C PHE A 66 -2.73 -2.87 5.12
N VAL A 67 -3.97 -2.45 4.90
CA VAL A 67 -5.03 -2.57 5.91
C VAL A 67 -5.93 -3.76 5.60
N SER A 68 -6.50 -3.80 4.40
CA SER A 68 -7.44 -4.86 4.01
C SER A 68 -7.57 -5.00 2.51
N GLU A 69 -8.06 -6.18 2.10
CA GLU A 69 -8.42 -6.53 0.72
C GLU A 69 -9.85 -7.06 0.76
N GLN A 70 -10.68 -6.58 -0.16
CA GLN A 70 -12.01 -7.14 -0.34
C GLN A 70 -11.97 -8.20 -1.44
N LEU A 71 -12.82 -9.22 -1.29
CA LEU A 71 -13.01 -10.19 -2.37
C LEU A 71 -13.56 -9.45 -3.61
N PRO A 72 -13.06 -9.78 -4.82
CA PRO A 72 -13.57 -9.17 -6.04
C PRO A 72 -15.08 -9.40 -6.15
N ARG A 73 -15.81 -8.36 -6.54
CA ARG A 73 -17.23 -8.45 -6.86
C ARG A 73 -17.45 -8.26 -8.35
N GLU A 74 -18.49 -8.87 -8.87
CA GLU A 74 -18.87 -8.75 -10.29
C GLU A 74 -20.21 -8.04 -10.40
N GLU A 75 -20.27 -7.07 -11.31
CA GLU A 75 -21.47 -6.30 -11.65
C GLU A 75 -21.83 -6.60 -13.11
N ALA A 76 -22.99 -7.21 -13.35
CA ALA A 76 -23.47 -7.46 -14.71
C ALA A 76 -23.93 -6.16 -15.37
N GLN A 77 -23.53 -5.94 -16.62
CA GLN A 77 -23.93 -4.79 -17.43
C GLN A 77 -25.09 -5.15 -18.37
N THR A 78 -25.81 -4.13 -18.83
CA THR A 78 -26.96 -4.30 -19.74
C THR A 78 -26.59 -4.85 -21.12
N ASP A 79 -25.33 -4.73 -21.53
CA ASP A 79 -24.81 -5.23 -22.81
C ASP A 79 -24.31 -6.69 -22.72
N GLY A 80 -24.45 -7.33 -21.55
CA GLY A 80 -23.96 -8.69 -21.30
C GLY A 80 -22.47 -8.78 -20.94
N SER A 81 -21.76 -7.64 -20.83
CA SER A 81 -20.44 -7.59 -20.25
C SER A 81 -20.50 -7.65 -18.71
N LEU A 82 -19.36 -7.96 -18.09
CA LEU A 82 -19.18 -7.96 -16.64
C LEU A 82 -18.19 -6.85 -16.26
N VAL A 83 -18.41 -6.26 -15.09
CA VAL A 83 -17.43 -5.39 -14.44
C VAL A 83 -16.98 -6.06 -13.15
N THR A 84 -15.74 -6.54 -13.12
CA THR A 84 -15.11 -6.99 -11.87
C THR A 84 -14.49 -5.80 -11.16
N VAL A 85 -14.86 -5.60 -9.90
CA VAL A 85 -14.29 -4.55 -9.05
C VAL A 85 -13.36 -5.16 -8.02
N PHE A 86 -12.12 -4.68 -8.01
CA PHE A 86 -11.12 -5.01 -7.01
C PHE A 86 -10.90 -3.82 -6.09
N GLU A 87 -10.87 -4.06 -4.78
CA GLU A 87 -10.68 -3.02 -3.77
C GLU A 87 -9.60 -3.41 -2.76
N TRP A 88 -8.63 -2.52 -2.60
CA TRP A 88 -7.60 -2.63 -1.56
C TRP A 88 -7.52 -1.34 -0.75
N THR A 89 -7.49 -1.49 0.57
CA THR A 89 -7.40 -0.36 1.50
C THR A 89 -5.99 -0.29 2.09
N PHE A 90 -5.40 0.90 2.03
CA PHE A 90 -4.06 1.21 2.50
C PHE A 90 -4.09 2.40 3.45
N GLN A 91 -3.00 2.57 4.20
CA GLN A 91 -2.76 3.75 5.03
C GLN A 91 -1.36 4.30 4.71
N PRO A 92 -1.25 5.45 4.01
CA PRO A 92 0.04 6.00 3.62
C PRO A 92 0.67 6.80 4.76
N PHE A 93 1.95 6.55 5.03
CA PHE A 93 2.73 7.28 6.04
C PHE A 93 3.81 8.17 5.40
N THR A 94 3.59 8.56 4.14
CA THR A 94 4.51 9.38 3.34
C THR A 94 3.86 10.70 2.94
N LEU A 95 4.69 11.72 2.72
CA LEU A 95 4.28 13.03 2.20
C LEU A 95 4.35 13.14 0.67
N ARG A 96 4.71 12.05 0.01
CA ARG A 96 4.76 11.98 -1.45
C ARG A 96 3.39 11.60 -1.98
N THR A 97 3.12 12.03 -3.22
CA THR A 97 2.02 11.48 -4.01
C THR A 97 2.14 9.95 -4.05
N LEU A 98 1.07 9.26 -3.70
CA LEU A 98 0.96 7.81 -3.81
C LEU A 98 0.59 7.49 -5.26
N ASP A 99 1.49 6.81 -5.97
CA ASP A 99 1.28 6.41 -7.37
C ASP A 99 0.91 4.93 -7.41
N SER A 100 -0.18 4.58 -8.12
CA SER A 100 -0.59 3.20 -8.29
C SER A 100 0.40 2.40 -9.15
N GLY A 101 1.20 3.08 -9.98
CA GLY A 101 1.90 2.49 -11.11
C GLY A 101 0.93 1.90 -12.14
N PRO A 102 1.46 1.25 -13.20
CA PRO A 102 0.65 0.45 -14.10
C PRO A 102 -0.10 -0.64 -13.32
N VAL A 103 -1.36 -0.87 -13.69
CA VAL A 103 -2.23 -1.82 -13.00
C VAL A 103 -2.39 -3.08 -13.86
N PRO A 104 -1.58 -4.14 -13.65
CA PRO A 104 -1.59 -5.30 -14.54
C PRO A 104 -2.78 -6.22 -14.23
N VAL A 105 -3.72 -6.30 -15.17
CA VAL A 105 -4.85 -7.24 -15.11
C VAL A 105 -4.55 -8.43 -15.99
N ARG A 106 -4.51 -9.62 -15.38
CA ARG A 106 -4.35 -10.89 -16.09
C ARG A 106 -5.72 -11.40 -16.51
N TRP A 107 -5.82 -11.90 -17.72
CA TRP A 107 -7.06 -12.46 -18.25
C TRP A 107 -6.84 -13.89 -18.77
N LEU A 108 -7.89 -14.71 -18.69
CA LEU A 108 -7.95 -16.09 -19.16
C LEU A 108 -9.32 -16.33 -19.81
N ARG A 109 -9.33 -16.77 -21.07
CA ARG A 109 -10.55 -17.16 -21.79
C ARG A 109 -10.86 -18.65 -21.62
N ALA A 110 -12.08 -19.03 -21.96
CA ALA A 110 -12.52 -20.43 -21.99
C ALA A 110 -11.71 -21.33 -22.97
N ASP A 111 -11.13 -20.75 -24.03
CA ASP A 111 -10.26 -21.47 -24.99
C ASP A 111 -8.83 -21.72 -24.46
N GLY A 112 -8.53 -21.25 -23.24
CA GLY A 112 -7.21 -21.35 -22.62
C GLY A 112 -6.24 -20.23 -23.01
N SER A 113 -6.63 -19.32 -23.90
CA SER A 113 -5.83 -18.14 -24.21
C SER A 113 -5.76 -17.21 -23.01
N ARG A 114 -4.61 -16.59 -22.83
CA ARG A 114 -4.31 -15.74 -21.67
C ARG A 114 -3.41 -14.59 -22.04
N GLY A 115 -3.47 -13.53 -21.26
CA GLY A 115 -2.61 -12.38 -21.43
C GLY A 115 -2.68 -11.40 -20.27
N VAL A 116 -2.10 -10.23 -20.49
CA VAL A 116 -2.08 -9.12 -19.54
C VAL A 116 -2.54 -7.86 -20.26
N VAL A 117 -3.38 -7.07 -19.61
CA VAL A 117 -3.71 -5.71 -20.01
C VAL A 117 -3.31 -4.78 -18.86
N GLU A 118 -2.70 -3.65 -19.20
CA GLU A 118 -2.27 -2.66 -18.20
C GLU A 118 -3.27 -1.52 -18.14
N GLY A 119 -3.83 -1.28 -16.96
CA GLY A 119 -4.59 -0.08 -16.66
C GLY A 119 -3.69 1.14 -16.49
N ALA A 120 -4.25 2.32 -16.75
CA ALA A 120 -3.54 3.57 -16.56
C ALA A 120 -3.16 3.79 -15.08
N PRO A 121 -1.97 4.36 -14.81
CA PRO A 121 -1.60 4.74 -13.46
C PRO A 121 -2.50 5.87 -12.95
N VAL A 122 -2.86 5.80 -11.67
CA VAL A 122 -3.56 6.85 -10.95
C VAL A 122 -2.71 7.32 -9.78
N ALA A 123 -2.77 8.62 -9.49
CA ALA A 123 -1.97 9.26 -8.46
C ALA A 123 -2.88 9.89 -7.41
N LEU A 124 -2.52 9.73 -6.14
CA LEU A 124 -3.21 10.27 -4.98
C LEU A 124 -2.32 11.28 -4.25
N PRO A 125 -2.64 12.58 -4.27
CA PRO A 125 -1.91 13.56 -3.49
C PRO A 125 -2.12 13.32 -1.99
N ILE A 126 -1.01 13.19 -1.25
CA ILE A 126 -1.01 13.10 0.20
C ILE A 126 -0.58 14.43 0.80
N THR A 127 -1.39 14.96 1.72
CA THR A 127 -1.16 16.26 2.36
C THR A 127 -0.97 16.13 3.87
N LEU A 128 -0.33 17.12 4.48
CA LEU A 128 -0.32 17.26 5.94
C LEU A 128 -1.62 17.89 6.39
N THR A 129 -2.16 17.39 7.49
CA THR A 129 -3.31 18.01 8.17
C THR A 129 -2.96 19.39 8.76
N ARG A 130 -1.67 19.67 8.97
CA ARG A 130 -1.17 20.98 9.43
C ARG A 130 -0.43 21.71 8.32
N ALA A 131 -0.58 23.03 8.28
CA ALA A 131 0.26 23.89 7.45
C ALA A 131 1.73 23.74 7.89
N LEU A 132 2.66 23.84 6.93
CA LEU A 132 4.10 23.71 7.20
C LEU A 132 4.59 24.75 8.23
N ASP A 133 3.94 25.92 8.25
CA ASP A 133 4.29 27.07 9.08
C ASP A 133 3.39 27.20 10.33
N ASP A 134 2.63 26.15 10.68
CA ASP A 134 1.85 26.14 11.93
C ASP A 134 2.78 25.97 13.14
N GLU A 135 3.39 27.08 13.57
CA GLU A 135 4.19 27.17 14.80
C GLU A 135 3.31 27.18 16.06
N THR A 136 1.98 27.08 15.92
CA THR A 136 1.07 27.01 17.06
C THR A 136 1.23 25.65 17.73
N LEU A 137 2.23 25.60 18.63
CA LEU A 137 2.46 24.46 19.50
C LEU A 137 1.17 24.19 20.24
N ARG A 138 0.67 22.95 20.16
CA ARG A 138 -0.44 22.53 21.01
C ARG A 138 -0.02 22.85 22.44
N PRO A 139 -0.86 23.53 23.25
CA PRO A 139 -0.54 23.81 24.63
C PRO A 139 -0.08 22.50 25.27
N LEU A 140 1.18 22.47 25.70
CA LEU A 140 1.70 21.32 26.42
C LEU A 140 0.79 21.14 27.62
N LYS A 141 0.32 19.91 27.85
CA LYS A 141 -0.45 19.58 29.04
C LYS A 141 0.33 20.13 30.22
N ALA A 142 -0.27 21.05 30.97
CA ALA A 142 0.38 21.64 32.13
C ALA A 142 0.89 20.50 33.02
N LEU A 143 2.17 20.58 33.40
CA LEU A 143 2.75 19.62 34.34
C LEU A 143 1.87 19.62 35.58
N ALA A 144 1.38 18.44 35.97
CA ALA A 144 0.53 18.32 37.14
C ALA A 144 1.32 18.79 38.37
N SER A 145 0.97 19.95 38.92
CA SER A 145 1.50 20.39 40.21
C SER A 145 0.82 19.56 41.29
N VAL A 146 1.54 18.66 41.93
CA VAL A 146 1.06 17.95 43.11
C VAL A 146 1.32 18.83 44.33
N PRO A 147 0.29 19.35 45.03
CA PRO A 147 0.49 20.16 46.22
C PRO A 147 1.31 19.39 47.26
N GLY A 148 2.38 19.99 47.76
CA GLY A 148 3.27 19.37 48.75
C GLY A 148 4.33 18.42 48.18
N ALA A 149 4.42 18.23 46.87
CA ALA A 149 5.52 17.45 46.30
C ALA A 149 6.87 18.17 46.50
N PRO A 150 7.91 17.48 47.00
CA PRO A 150 9.24 18.06 47.12
C PRO A 150 9.78 18.41 45.72
N PRO A 151 10.50 19.54 45.57
CA PRO A 151 11.17 19.91 44.33
C PRO A 151 11.97 18.74 43.74
N ALA A 152 11.92 18.58 42.41
CA ALA A 152 12.55 17.44 41.72
C ALA A 152 14.06 17.28 42.00
N TRP A 153 14.74 18.37 42.38
CA TRP A 153 16.15 18.38 42.75
C TRP A 153 16.45 17.85 44.17
N GLN A 154 15.46 17.78 45.07
CA GLN A 154 15.70 17.37 46.46
C GLN A 154 16.08 15.89 46.58
N ARG A 155 15.45 15.01 45.82
CA ARG A 155 15.76 13.57 45.84
C ARG A 155 17.23 13.29 45.46
N PRO A 156 17.75 13.75 44.30
CA PRO A 156 19.16 13.52 43.97
C PRO A 156 20.11 14.22 44.95
N ALA A 157 19.75 15.39 45.50
CA ALA A 157 20.57 16.06 46.51
C ALA A 157 20.68 15.24 47.81
N LEU A 158 19.58 14.66 48.31
CA LEU A 158 19.58 13.80 49.49
C LEU A 158 20.38 12.51 49.25
N ILE A 159 20.28 11.90 48.06
CA ILE A 159 21.08 10.73 47.69
C ILE A 159 22.57 11.10 47.67
N ALA A 160 22.95 12.21 47.04
CA ALA A 160 24.33 12.67 46.99
C ALA A 160 24.88 12.96 48.39
N ALA A 161 24.10 13.62 49.25
CA ALA A 161 24.48 13.89 50.63
C ALA A 161 24.67 12.60 51.44
N ALA A 162 23.79 11.61 51.28
CA ALA A 162 23.91 10.31 51.93
C ALA A 162 25.18 9.56 51.49
N ILE A 163 25.49 9.57 50.18
CA ILE A 163 26.72 8.95 49.65
C ILE A 163 27.96 9.64 50.24
N LEU A 164 28.00 10.97 50.28
CA LEU A 164 29.11 11.72 50.85
C LEU A 164 29.30 11.43 52.35
N ALA A 165 28.21 11.32 53.11
CA ALA A 165 28.27 11.00 54.53
C ALA A 165 28.81 9.59 54.78
N VAL A 166 28.37 8.59 54.00
CA VAL A 166 28.88 7.22 54.08
C VAL A 166 30.36 7.16 53.69
N ALA A 167 30.75 7.85 52.61
CA ALA A 167 32.14 7.91 52.18
C ALA A 167 33.05 8.53 53.24
N GLY A 168 32.63 9.64 53.87
CA GLY A 168 33.38 10.29 54.94
C GLY A 168 33.57 9.42 56.17
N ALA A 169 32.54 8.66 56.56
CA ALA A 169 32.59 7.76 57.72
C ALA A 169 33.50 6.54 57.53
N ILE A 170 33.81 6.14 56.29
CA ILE A 170 34.75 5.04 56.00
C ILE A 170 36.21 5.54 56.07
N THR A 171 36.44 6.82 55.81
CA THR A 171 37.79 7.40 55.69
C THR A 171 38.35 8.02 56.97
N GLY A 172 37.54 8.19 58.02
CA GLY A 172 37.94 8.77 59.31
C GLY A 172 38.00 7.72 60.42
#